data_AF-A0A6J0YEB4-F1
#
_entry.id   AF-A0A6J0YEB4-F1
#
_cell.length_a   1.000
_cell.length_b   1.000
_cell.length_c   1.000
_cell.angle_alpha   90.00
_cell.angle_beta   90.00
_cell.angle_gamma   90.00
#
_symmetry.space_group_name_H-M   'P 1'
#
loop_
_entity.id
_entity.type
_entity.pdbx_description
1 polymer ?
#
loop_
_entity_poly.entity_id
_entity_poly.type
_entity_poly.pdbx_seq_one_letter_code
_entity_poly.pdbx_strand_id
1 'polypeptide(L)'
;EDNSLSQKKKVTVEDLFSEDFKIHDPEAKWISDKEFIYREQKGSVILRNVETNTSTVLIEGKKIESLRAIRYEISPDREYALFSYNVEPIYQHSYTGYYVLSKIPHGDPQSLDPPEVSNAKLQYAGWGPKGQQLIFIFENNIYYCAHVGKQAIRVVSTGKEGVIYNGLSDWLYEEEILKTHIAHWWSPDGTRLAYATINDSRVPVMELPTYTGSIYPTAKPYHYPKAGCENPSISLHVIGLNGPTHDLEMTPPDDPRMRFASFLQLCNDNN
;
A
#
# COMPACT_ATOMS: atom_id res chain seq x y z
N GLU A 1 49.53 -5.72 -28.63
CA GLU A 1 48.21 -6.23 -28.19
C GLU A 1 47.90 -5.63 -26.84
N ASP A 2 46.80 -4.88 -26.74
CA ASP A 2 46.45 -4.11 -25.54
C ASP A 2 45.82 -5.06 -24.50
N ASN A 3 46.66 -5.57 -23.59
CA ASN A 3 46.32 -6.57 -22.59
C ASN A 3 45.67 -5.95 -21.32
N SER A 4 45.26 -4.68 -21.38
CA SER A 4 44.72 -3.92 -20.24
C SER A 4 43.33 -4.40 -19.77
N LEU A 5 42.59 -5.12 -20.61
CA LEU A 5 41.27 -5.68 -20.27
C LEU A 5 41.35 -7.03 -19.56
N SER A 6 42.41 -7.82 -19.76
CA SER A 6 42.56 -9.16 -19.15
C SER A 6 42.93 -9.11 -17.66
N GLN A 7 43.38 -7.95 -17.17
CA GLN A 7 43.75 -7.71 -15.76
C GLN A 7 42.63 -7.06 -14.93
N LYS A 8 41.48 -6.71 -15.53
CA LYS A 8 40.35 -6.13 -14.77
C LYS A 8 39.61 -7.23 -14.02
N LYS A 9 39.24 -6.96 -12.76
CA LYS A 9 38.43 -7.88 -11.94
C LYS A 9 37.14 -8.20 -12.71
N LYS A 10 36.86 -9.49 -12.91
CA LYS A 10 35.59 -9.95 -13.45
C LYS A 10 34.53 -9.93 -12.34
N VAL A 11 33.29 -9.67 -12.70
CA VAL A 11 32.15 -9.68 -11.77
C VAL A 11 32.05 -11.07 -11.14
N THR A 12 32.02 -11.14 -9.81
CA THR A 12 31.78 -12.36 -9.05
C THR A 12 30.37 -12.40 -8.47
N VAL A 13 29.98 -13.53 -7.89
CA VAL A 13 28.68 -13.66 -7.21
C VAL A 13 28.60 -12.71 -6.01
N GLU A 14 29.71 -12.52 -5.30
CA GLU A 14 29.80 -11.61 -4.15
C GLU A 14 29.59 -10.16 -4.56
N ASP A 15 30.05 -9.77 -5.76
CA ASP A 15 29.84 -8.42 -6.29
C ASP A 15 28.33 -8.14 -6.44
N LEU A 16 27.50 -9.13 -6.80
CA LEU A 16 26.04 -8.97 -6.94
C LEU A 16 25.32 -8.61 -5.64
N PHE A 17 25.90 -8.94 -4.48
CA PHE A 17 25.35 -8.65 -3.15
C PHE A 17 26.09 -7.51 -2.44
N SER A 18 27.06 -6.89 -3.10
CA SER A 18 27.80 -5.76 -2.56
C SER A 18 26.98 -4.46 -2.61
N GLU A 19 27.22 -3.54 -1.68
CA GLU A 19 26.56 -2.22 -1.70
C GLU A 19 26.95 -1.38 -2.94
N ASP A 20 28.09 -1.67 -3.58
CA ASP A 20 28.54 -0.98 -4.79
C ASP A 20 27.66 -1.32 -6.02
N PHE A 21 27.12 -2.53 -6.09
CA PHE A 21 26.25 -2.99 -7.18
C PHE A 21 24.76 -2.84 -6.86
N LYS A 22 24.44 -2.45 -5.63
CA LYS A 22 23.08 -2.18 -5.22
C LYS A 22 22.61 -0.88 -5.86
N ILE A 23 21.67 -1.00 -6.79
CA ILE A 23 21.08 0.15 -7.46
C ILE A 23 20.35 1.00 -6.40
N HIS A 24 20.71 2.27 -6.34
CA HIS A 24 19.94 3.26 -5.59
C HIS A 24 18.85 3.83 -6.49
N ASP A 25 17.60 3.45 -6.20
CA ASP A 25 16.42 4.12 -6.74
C ASP A 25 16.07 5.32 -5.84
N PRO A 26 16.07 6.56 -6.36
CA PRO A 26 15.65 7.73 -5.61
C PRO A 26 14.15 7.78 -5.31
N GLU A 27 13.34 6.93 -5.95
CA GLU A 27 11.87 6.88 -5.82
C GLU A 27 11.22 8.27 -6.00
N ALA A 28 11.69 9.01 -7.02
CA ALA A 28 11.28 10.40 -7.22
C ALA A 28 9.78 10.50 -7.56
N LYS A 29 9.02 11.29 -6.79
CA LYS A 29 7.57 11.48 -6.94
C LYS A 29 7.21 12.95 -7.01
N TRP A 30 6.45 13.33 -8.03
CA TRP A 30 5.89 14.68 -8.14
C TRP A 30 4.84 14.94 -7.07
N ILE A 31 4.87 16.13 -6.49
CA ILE A 31 3.85 16.59 -5.53
C ILE A 31 3.15 17.88 -6.00
N SER A 32 3.73 18.58 -6.97
CA SER A 32 3.12 19.69 -7.70
C SER A 32 3.70 19.73 -9.12
N ASP A 33 3.28 20.72 -9.90
CA ASP A 33 3.84 21.04 -11.21
C ASP A 33 5.33 21.47 -11.17
N LYS A 34 5.80 21.92 -10.00
CA LYS A 34 7.13 22.53 -9.82
C LYS A 34 8.01 21.78 -8.85
N GLU A 35 7.45 20.86 -8.08
CA GLU A 35 8.14 20.24 -6.97
C GLU A 35 7.98 18.73 -6.98
N PHE A 36 9.09 18.05 -6.72
CA PHE A 36 9.13 16.62 -6.53
C PHE A 36 9.93 16.29 -5.26
N ILE A 37 9.58 15.16 -4.67
CA ILE A 37 10.31 14.54 -3.57
C ILE A 37 11.18 13.43 -4.11
N TYR A 38 12.35 13.23 -3.52
CA TYR A 38 13.21 12.08 -3.81
C TYR A 38 14.04 11.72 -2.57
N ARG A 39 14.47 10.47 -2.48
CA ARG A 39 15.34 9.98 -1.42
C ARG A 39 16.79 9.99 -1.89
N GLU A 40 17.69 10.57 -1.11
CA GLU A 40 19.12 10.53 -1.37
C GLU A 40 19.74 9.19 -0.93
N GLN A 41 20.92 8.86 -1.47
CA GLN A 41 21.71 7.69 -1.05
C GLN A 41 22.01 7.68 0.47
N LYS A 42 22.16 8.86 1.08
CA LYS A 42 22.37 9.02 2.52
C LYS A 42 21.10 8.80 3.35
N GLY A 43 19.97 8.54 2.70
CA GLY A 43 18.69 8.17 3.30
C GLY A 43 17.71 9.31 3.53
N SER A 44 18.15 10.56 3.52
CA SER A 44 17.28 11.73 3.70
C SER A 44 16.31 11.93 2.53
N VAL A 45 15.12 12.41 2.83
CA VAL A 45 14.08 12.73 1.83
C VAL A 45 14.09 14.22 1.58
N ILE A 46 14.28 14.59 0.31
CA ILE A 46 14.48 15.95 -0.15
C ILE A 46 13.29 16.38 -1.00
N LEU A 47 12.80 17.60 -0.76
CA LEU A 47 11.90 18.31 -1.63
C LEU A 47 12.69 19.26 -2.52
N ARG A 48 12.57 19.09 -3.84
CA ARG A 48 13.25 19.92 -4.84
C ARG A 48 12.22 20.75 -5.60
N ASN A 49 12.44 22.05 -5.68
CA ASN A 49 11.74 22.93 -6.60
C ASN A 49 12.58 23.11 -7.88
N VAL A 50 12.00 22.80 -9.04
CA VAL A 50 12.70 22.82 -10.33
C VAL A 50 12.88 24.22 -10.91
N GLU A 51 12.00 25.16 -10.56
CA GLU A 51 12.07 26.54 -11.06
C GLU A 51 13.15 27.33 -10.33
N THR A 52 13.19 27.24 -9.00
CA THR A 52 14.11 28.02 -8.15
C THR A 52 15.42 27.28 -7.88
N ASN A 53 15.53 26.00 -8.21
CA ASN A 53 16.64 25.12 -7.84
C ASN A 53 16.90 25.05 -6.32
N THR A 54 15.89 25.33 -5.49
CA THR A 54 15.99 25.19 -4.03
C THR A 54 15.66 23.76 -3.60
N SER A 55 16.48 23.21 -2.71
CA SER A 55 16.22 21.92 -2.04
C SER A 55 15.97 22.13 -0.56
N THR A 56 14.99 21.42 0.00
CA THR A 56 14.69 21.41 1.44
C THR A 56 14.64 19.97 1.95
N VAL A 57 15.14 19.73 3.16
CA VAL A 57 15.07 18.41 3.79
C VAL A 57 13.69 18.28 4.43
N LEU A 58 12.89 17.31 3.98
CA LEU A 58 11.60 16.99 4.61
C LEU A 58 11.77 15.98 5.74
N ILE A 59 12.50 14.90 5.48
CA ILE A 59 12.71 13.83 6.46
C ILE A 59 14.20 13.55 6.55
N GLU A 60 14.76 13.68 7.74
CA GLU A 60 16.15 13.31 7.99
C GLU A 60 16.33 11.78 7.93
N GLY A 61 17.39 11.31 7.28
CA GLY A 61 17.70 9.88 7.19
C GLY A 61 17.77 9.18 8.55
N LYS A 62 18.26 9.87 9.59
CA LYS A 62 18.30 9.37 10.98
C LYS A 62 16.93 9.00 11.53
N LYS A 63 15.88 9.72 11.13
CA LYS A 63 14.50 9.43 11.57
C LYS A 63 14.02 8.10 10.99
N ILE A 64 14.23 7.90 9.68
CA ILE A 64 13.89 6.65 8.98
C ILE A 64 14.65 5.46 9.60
N GLU A 65 15.94 5.65 9.88
CA GLU A 65 16.78 4.64 10.53
C GLU A 65 16.30 4.31 11.95
N SER A 66 16.01 5.35 12.76
CA SER A 66 15.54 5.17 14.15
C SER A 66 14.22 4.42 14.25
N LEU A 67 13.31 4.66 13.30
CA LEU A 67 12.03 3.96 13.18
C LEU A 67 12.16 2.59 12.52
N ARG A 68 13.35 2.25 11.98
CA ARG A 68 13.57 1.09 11.12
C ARG A 68 12.52 1.00 10.02
N ALA A 69 12.14 2.16 9.48
CA ALA A 69 11.08 2.28 8.51
C ALA A 69 11.54 1.75 7.16
N ILE A 70 10.77 0.81 6.61
CA ILE A 70 11.01 0.19 5.30
C ILE A 70 10.40 1.04 4.19
N ARG A 71 9.22 1.62 4.44
CA ARG A 71 8.50 2.49 3.51
C ARG A 71 8.09 3.77 4.22
N TYR A 72 7.90 4.84 3.45
CA TYR A 72 7.36 6.10 3.94
C TYR A 72 6.45 6.73 2.88
N GLU A 73 5.52 7.56 3.33
CA GLU A 73 4.68 8.39 2.46
C GLU A 73 4.43 9.75 3.14
N ILE A 74 4.50 10.84 2.38
CA ILE A 74 4.27 12.20 2.88
C ILE A 74 2.82 12.60 2.63
N SER A 75 2.19 13.27 3.60
CA SER A 75 0.83 13.77 3.48
C SER A 75 0.71 14.84 2.37
N PRO A 76 -0.45 14.96 1.71
CA PRO A 76 -0.67 15.98 0.66
C PRO A 76 -0.37 17.42 1.10
N ASP A 77 -0.64 17.74 2.37
CA ASP A 77 -0.35 19.06 2.95
C ASP A 77 1.08 19.23 3.47
N ARG A 78 1.90 18.17 3.41
CA ARG A 78 3.33 18.13 3.76
C ARG A 78 3.63 18.33 5.24
N GLU A 79 2.61 18.25 6.11
CA GLU A 79 2.81 18.39 7.55
C GLU A 79 3.17 17.08 8.25
N TYR A 80 2.86 15.92 7.63
CA TYR A 80 3.03 14.60 8.24
C TYR A 80 3.69 13.61 7.29
N ALA A 81 4.38 12.63 7.88
CA ALA A 81 4.85 11.43 7.22
C ALA A 81 4.24 10.20 7.88
N LEU A 82 3.86 9.23 7.05
CA LEU A 82 3.48 7.89 7.41
C LEU A 82 4.69 6.99 7.19
N PHE A 83 5.03 6.15 8.15
CA PHE A 83 6.14 5.20 8.09
C PHE A 83 5.61 3.79 8.35
N SER A 84 6.17 2.79 7.66
CA SER A 84 5.89 1.38 7.93
C SER A 84 7.15 0.62 8.33
N TYR A 85 7.08 -0.20 9.37
CA TYR A 85 8.20 -1.02 9.86
C TYR A 85 7.76 -2.46 10.20
N ASN A 86 8.73 -3.38 10.31
CA ASN A 86 8.51 -4.83 10.37
C ASN A 86 7.52 -5.31 9.30
N VAL A 87 7.77 -4.87 8.06
CA VAL A 87 6.95 -5.21 6.90
C VAL A 87 7.21 -6.67 6.53
N GLU A 88 6.15 -7.46 6.52
CA GLU A 88 6.15 -8.87 6.13
C GLU A 88 5.38 -9.00 4.81
N PRO A 89 6.07 -9.33 3.70
CA PRO A 89 5.42 -9.64 2.43
C PRO A 89 4.44 -10.82 2.58
N ILE A 90 3.31 -10.76 1.89
CA ILE A 90 2.31 -11.83 1.87
C ILE A 90 2.35 -12.55 0.53
N TYR A 91 2.09 -11.82 -0.57
CA TYR A 91 2.23 -12.28 -1.95
C TYR A 91 3.24 -11.38 -2.70
N GLN A 92 3.04 -11.09 -4.00
CA GLN A 92 4.00 -10.30 -4.80
C GLN A 92 4.07 -8.83 -4.39
N HIS A 93 2.92 -8.21 -4.11
CA HIS A 93 2.75 -6.79 -3.85
C HIS A 93 2.19 -6.49 -2.47
N SER A 94 1.44 -7.43 -1.87
CA SER A 94 0.83 -7.30 -0.56
C SER A 94 1.82 -7.53 0.56
N TYR A 95 1.56 -6.84 1.66
CA TYR A 95 2.36 -6.91 2.85
C TYR A 95 1.51 -6.54 4.05
N THR A 96 1.97 -6.90 5.25
CA THR A 96 1.45 -6.35 6.50
C THR A 96 2.59 -5.72 7.28
N GLY A 97 2.29 -4.75 8.13
CA GLY A 97 3.31 -4.10 8.95
C GLY A 97 2.71 -3.18 9.99
N TYR A 98 3.57 -2.67 10.86
CA TYR A 98 3.17 -1.63 11.80
C TYR A 98 3.37 -0.27 11.15
N TYR A 99 2.50 0.67 11.50
CA TYR A 99 2.52 2.02 10.94
C TYR A 99 2.63 3.08 12.02
N VAL A 100 3.34 4.15 11.69
CA VAL A 100 3.58 5.29 12.56
C VAL A 100 3.39 6.57 11.77
N LEU A 101 2.68 7.52 12.38
CA LEU A 101 2.54 8.89 11.91
C LEU A 101 3.51 9.79 12.66
N SER A 102 4.11 10.74 11.96
CA SER A 102 4.98 11.73 12.60
C SER A 102 4.95 13.06 11.87
N LYS A 103 4.97 14.16 12.63
CA LYS A 103 5.01 15.51 12.08
C LYS A 103 6.36 15.80 11.41
N ILE A 104 6.32 16.59 10.35
CA ILE A 104 7.45 17.07 9.56
C ILE A 104 7.68 18.56 9.91
N PRO A 105 8.93 19.03 10.08
CA PRO A 105 10.19 18.27 9.97
C PRO A 105 10.49 17.44 11.23
N HIS A 106 9.95 17.88 12.38
CA HIS A 106 10.19 17.27 13.68
C HIS A 106 8.87 16.99 14.38
N GLY A 107 8.84 15.90 15.14
CA GLY A 107 7.67 15.47 15.89
C GLY A 107 7.85 14.04 16.36
N ASP A 108 7.28 13.74 17.52
CA ASP A 108 7.33 12.39 18.07
C ASP A 108 6.47 11.45 17.21
N PRO A 109 6.94 10.21 16.98
CA PRO A 109 6.17 9.19 16.29
C PRO A 109 4.96 8.75 17.12
N GLN A 110 3.80 8.64 16.47
CA GLN A 110 2.58 8.09 17.04
C GLN A 110 2.16 6.85 16.25
N SER A 111 1.88 5.73 16.93
CA SER A 111 1.36 4.52 16.30
C SER A 111 0.01 4.78 15.62
N LEU A 112 -0.16 4.25 14.41
CA LEU A 112 -1.43 4.19 13.72
C LEU A 112 -2.06 2.82 14.02
N ASP A 113 -3.01 2.80 14.94
CA ASP A 113 -3.73 1.59 15.36
C ASP A 113 -5.24 1.75 15.12
N PRO A 114 -5.98 0.64 14.89
CA PRO A 114 -7.44 0.65 14.91
C PRO A 114 -7.98 1.07 16.29
N PRO A 115 -9.19 1.65 16.38
CA PRO A 115 -9.81 1.92 17.66
C PRO A 115 -9.86 0.70 18.56
N GLU A 116 -9.53 0.87 19.85
CA GLU A 116 -9.56 -0.18 20.89
C GLU A 116 -8.54 -1.32 20.73
N VAL A 117 -7.72 -1.27 19.68
CA VAL A 117 -6.62 -2.22 19.45
C VAL A 117 -5.31 -1.45 19.61
N SER A 118 -4.30 -2.06 20.24
CA SER A 118 -2.97 -1.47 20.37
C SER A 118 -1.93 -2.37 19.72
N ASN A 119 -0.93 -1.74 19.10
CA ASN A 119 0.19 -2.43 18.46
C ASN A 119 -0.30 -3.47 17.44
N ALA A 120 -1.17 -3.04 16.52
CA ALA A 120 -1.76 -3.88 15.48
C ALA A 120 -0.95 -3.81 14.19
N LYS A 121 -0.76 -4.95 13.52
CA LYS A 121 -0.29 -4.95 12.14
C LYS A 121 -1.45 -4.56 11.22
N LEU A 122 -1.22 -3.62 10.33
CA LEU A 122 -2.18 -3.22 9.31
C LEU A 122 -1.81 -3.87 7.98
N GLN A 123 -2.82 -4.19 7.19
CA GLN A 123 -2.66 -4.74 5.83
C GLN A 123 -2.33 -3.64 4.82
N TYR A 124 -2.73 -2.40 5.12
CA TYR A 124 -2.41 -1.24 4.32
C TYR A 124 -2.61 0.02 5.16
N ALA A 125 -1.81 1.05 4.91
CA ALA A 125 -2.15 2.42 5.25
C ALA A 125 -1.54 3.35 4.20
N GLY A 126 -2.27 4.42 3.89
CA GLY A 126 -1.83 5.40 2.89
C GLY A 126 -2.66 6.68 2.96
N TRP A 127 -2.06 7.76 2.48
CA TRP A 127 -2.73 9.06 2.47
C TRP A 127 -3.81 9.15 1.38
N GLY A 128 -4.87 9.89 1.66
CA GLY A 128 -5.79 10.36 0.64
C GLY A 128 -5.22 11.57 -0.12
N PRO A 129 -5.96 12.10 -1.11
CA PRO A 129 -5.44 13.13 -2.02
C PRO A 129 -5.43 14.56 -1.46
N LYS A 130 -6.11 14.83 -0.34
CA LYS A 130 -6.28 16.18 0.22
C LYS A 130 -5.98 16.22 1.72
N GLY A 131 -5.35 17.31 2.15
CA GLY A 131 -5.09 17.58 3.57
C GLY A 131 -4.27 16.48 4.24
N GLN A 132 -4.81 15.96 5.35
CA GLN A 132 -4.19 14.93 6.19
C GLN A 132 -5.09 13.69 6.32
N GLN A 133 -6.00 13.51 5.36
CA GLN A 133 -6.88 12.36 5.42
C GLN A 133 -6.13 11.11 5.00
N LEU A 134 -6.45 9.98 5.61
CA LEU A 134 -5.84 8.69 5.30
C LEU A 134 -6.86 7.57 5.49
N ILE A 135 -6.55 6.42 4.90
CA ILE A 135 -7.19 5.17 5.27
C ILE A 135 -6.15 4.17 5.74
N PHE A 136 -6.63 3.20 6.49
CA PHE A 136 -5.91 1.96 6.72
C PHE A 136 -6.85 0.77 6.71
N ILE A 137 -6.30 -0.40 6.44
CA ILE A 137 -7.06 -1.64 6.30
C ILE A 137 -6.57 -2.62 7.36
N PHE A 138 -7.53 -3.12 8.15
CA PHE A 138 -7.30 -4.03 9.26
C PHE A 138 -8.41 -5.08 9.28
N GLU A 139 -8.07 -6.37 9.36
CA GLU A 139 -9.01 -7.49 9.28
C GLU A 139 -9.97 -7.40 8.07
N ASN A 140 -9.43 -6.98 6.92
CA ASN A 140 -10.16 -6.74 5.68
C ASN A 140 -11.27 -5.67 5.78
N ASN A 141 -11.23 -4.82 6.80
CA ASN A 141 -12.14 -3.70 6.99
C ASN A 141 -11.42 -2.38 6.67
N ILE A 142 -12.15 -1.42 6.08
CA ILE A 142 -11.61 -0.11 5.74
C ILE A 142 -11.90 0.86 6.89
N TYR A 143 -10.84 1.48 7.39
CA TYR A 143 -10.90 2.55 8.38
C TYR A 143 -10.46 3.86 7.74
N TYR A 144 -11.18 4.92 8.05
CA TYR A 144 -10.91 6.27 7.55
C TYR A 144 -10.59 7.21 8.71
N CYS A 145 -9.60 8.07 8.49
CA CYS A 145 -9.25 9.15 9.39
C CYS A 145 -9.19 10.45 8.60
N ALA A 146 -10.09 11.40 8.92
CA ALA A 146 -10.18 12.68 8.19
C ALA A 146 -8.98 13.60 8.45
N HIS A 147 -8.42 13.55 9.67
CA HIS A 147 -7.28 14.37 10.09
C HIS A 147 -6.47 13.62 11.13
N VAL A 148 -5.14 13.78 11.11
CA VAL A 148 -4.27 13.24 12.14
C VAL A 148 -4.71 13.76 13.52
N GLY A 149 -4.81 12.85 14.49
CA GLY A 149 -5.30 13.15 15.84
C GLY A 149 -6.81 12.99 16.04
N LYS A 150 -7.61 12.84 14.96
CA LYS A 150 -8.98 12.34 15.09
C LYS A 150 -8.98 10.82 15.20
N GLN A 151 -9.96 10.29 15.93
CA GLN A 151 -10.19 8.84 16.00
C GLN A 151 -10.63 8.32 14.63
N ALA A 152 -10.05 7.21 14.20
CA ALA A 152 -10.42 6.53 12.97
C ALA A 152 -11.85 5.97 13.08
N ILE A 153 -12.60 6.05 11.99
CA ILE A 153 -13.94 5.47 11.86
C ILE A 153 -13.89 4.26 10.93
N ARG A 154 -14.54 3.17 11.31
CA ARG A 154 -14.69 2.00 10.44
C ARG A 154 -15.79 2.30 9.42
N VAL A 155 -15.40 2.53 8.16
CA VAL A 155 -16.33 2.89 7.08
C VAL A 155 -16.88 1.66 6.36
N VAL A 156 -16.14 0.54 6.37
CA VAL A 156 -16.60 -0.75 5.84
C VAL A 156 -16.30 -1.83 6.88
N SER A 157 -17.31 -2.65 7.23
CA SER A 157 -17.23 -3.63 8.32
C SER A 157 -17.60 -5.06 7.93
N THR A 158 -17.70 -5.34 6.63
CA THR A 158 -18.05 -6.66 6.08
C THR A 158 -16.85 -7.58 5.92
N GLY A 159 -15.65 -7.10 6.25
CA GLY A 159 -14.40 -7.82 6.11
C GLY A 159 -14.40 -9.12 6.90
N LYS A 160 -13.83 -10.15 6.29
CA LYS A 160 -13.58 -11.44 6.92
C LYS A 160 -12.22 -11.92 6.48
N GLU A 161 -11.32 -12.08 7.44
CA GLU A 161 -9.93 -12.46 7.17
C GLU A 161 -9.86 -13.72 6.30
N GLY A 162 -9.09 -13.63 5.23
CA GLY A 162 -8.90 -14.73 4.27
C GLY A 162 -10.10 -15.04 3.37
N VAL A 163 -11.24 -14.33 3.47
CA VAL A 163 -12.47 -14.70 2.73
C VAL A 163 -13.16 -13.52 2.05
N ILE A 164 -13.33 -12.41 2.76
CA ILE A 164 -13.95 -11.20 2.22
C ILE A 164 -12.95 -10.07 2.38
N TYR A 165 -12.49 -9.51 1.26
CA TYR A 165 -11.49 -8.45 1.18
C TYR A 165 -12.17 -7.16 0.73
N ASN A 166 -11.99 -6.07 1.48
CA ASN A 166 -12.49 -4.75 1.09
C ASN A 166 -11.32 -3.80 0.87
N GLY A 167 -11.21 -3.24 -0.34
CA GLY A 167 -10.17 -2.29 -0.71
C GLY A 167 -8.78 -2.89 -0.93
N LEU A 168 -8.62 -4.20 -0.75
CA LEU A 168 -7.42 -4.97 -1.10
C LEU A 168 -7.79 -6.14 -2.00
N SER A 169 -6.83 -6.55 -2.81
CA SER A 169 -6.92 -7.75 -3.66
C SER A 169 -6.82 -9.03 -2.83
N ASP A 170 -7.49 -10.10 -3.28
CA ASP A 170 -7.13 -11.47 -2.91
C ASP A 170 -5.92 -11.94 -3.75
N TRP A 171 -5.52 -13.20 -3.60
CA TRP A 171 -4.41 -13.77 -4.36
C TRP A 171 -4.63 -13.69 -5.88
N LEU A 172 -5.82 -14.04 -6.39
CA LEU A 172 -6.06 -14.05 -7.84
C LEU A 172 -6.05 -12.64 -8.42
N TYR A 173 -6.70 -11.68 -7.75
CA TYR A 173 -6.70 -10.31 -8.25
C TYR A 173 -5.33 -9.64 -8.13
N GLU A 174 -4.58 -9.93 -7.09
CA GLU A 174 -3.22 -9.39 -6.94
C GLU A 174 -2.27 -9.93 -8.00
N GLU A 175 -2.23 -11.25 -8.17
CA GLU A 175 -1.22 -11.91 -8.98
C GLU A 175 -1.60 -11.93 -10.46
N GLU A 176 -2.88 -11.98 -10.83
CA GLU A 176 -3.30 -12.25 -12.21
C GLU A 176 -4.16 -11.18 -12.87
N ILE A 177 -5.04 -10.51 -12.13
CA ILE A 177 -6.04 -9.60 -12.73
C ILE A 177 -5.61 -8.12 -12.64
N LEU A 178 -5.42 -7.59 -11.44
CA LEU A 178 -5.07 -6.19 -11.20
C LEU A 178 -3.56 -5.94 -11.16
N LYS A 179 -2.75 -6.98 -10.88
CA LYS A 179 -1.28 -6.85 -10.74
C LYS A 179 -0.90 -5.81 -9.67
N THR A 180 -1.72 -5.70 -8.63
CA THR A 180 -1.54 -4.84 -7.46
C THR A 180 -2.38 -5.35 -6.30
N HIS A 181 -1.92 -5.14 -5.07
CA HIS A 181 -2.69 -5.45 -3.87
C HIS A 181 -3.72 -4.36 -3.51
N ILE A 182 -3.60 -3.16 -4.09
CA ILE A 182 -4.50 -2.03 -3.84
C ILE A 182 -5.74 -2.17 -4.72
N ALA A 183 -6.91 -2.28 -4.10
CA ALA A 183 -8.20 -2.36 -4.78
C ALA A 183 -9.17 -1.27 -4.27
N HIS A 184 -8.63 -0.09 -3.96
CA HIS A 184 -9.37 1.12 -3.61
C HIS A 184 -8.78 2.35 -4.30
N TRP A 185 -9.64 3.32 -4.57
CA TRP A 185 -9.32 4.52 -5.34
C TRP A 185 -10.05 5.73 -4.78
N TRP A 186 -9.29 6.80 -4.53
CA TRP A 186 -9.83 8.06 -4.04
C TRP A 186 -10.39 8.90 -5.17
N SER A 187 -11.49 9.59 -4.94
CA SER A 187 -11.91 10.68 -5.81
C SER A 187 -10.87 11.81 -5.80
N PRO A 188 -10.63 12.53 -6.90
CA PRO A 188 -9.62 13.60 -6.96
C PRO A 188 -9.79 14.70 -5.91
N ASP A 189 -11.04 14.99 -5.52
CA ASP A 189 -11.39 15.95 -4.49
C ASP A 189 -11.26 15.38 -3.05
N GLY A 190 -11.05 14.06 -2.92
CA GLY A 190 -10.91 13.35 -1.65
C GLY A 190 -12.21 13.12 -0.90
N THR A 191 -13.37 13.39 -1.49
CA THR A 191 -14.68 13.31 -0.80
C THR A 191 -15.35 11.93 -0.92
N ARG A 192 -14.89 11.08 -1.84
CA ARG A 192 -15.38 9.71 -2.03
C ARG A 192 -14.23 8.71 -2.11
N LEU A 193 -14.54 7.48 -1.74
CA LEU A 193 -13.65 6.34 -1.92
C LEU A 193 -14.40 5.25 -2.68
N ALA A 194 -13.89 4.89 -3.84
CA ALA A 194 -14.29 3.68 -4.55
C ALA A 194 -13.44 2.51 -4.04
N TYR A 195 -14.03 1.34 -3.82
CA TYR A 195 -13.31 0.16 -3.39
C TYR A 195 -13.96 -1.12 -3.90
N ALA A 196 -13.14 -2.13 -4.21
CA ALA A 196 -13.63 -3.46 -4.53
C ALA A 196 -13.89 -4.26 -3.26
N THR A 197 -14.99 -5.00 -3.24
CA THR A 197 -15.22 -6.11 -2.32
C THR A 197 -15.06 -7.42 -3.08
N ILE A 198 -14.04 -8.19 -2.70
CA ILE A 198 -13.74 -9.51 -3.26
C ILE A 198 -14.16 -10.56 -2.25
N ASN A 199 -14.96 -11.53 -2.70
CA ASN A 199 -15.52 -12.59 -1.86
C ASN A 199 -15.12 -13.96 -2.39
N ASP A 200 -14.26 -14.62 -1.62
CA ASP A 200 -13.69 -15.94 -1.85
C ASP A 200 -14.46 -17.08 -1.17
N SER A 201 -15.63 -16.80 -0.57
CA SER A 201 -16.39 -17.82 0.20
C SER A 201 -16.69 -19.12 -0.55
N ARG A 202 -16.72 -19.10 -1.88
CA ARG A 202 -16.92 -20.28 -2.73
C ARG A 202 -15.67 -20.76 -3.48
N VAL A 203 -14.58 -20.02 -3.37
CA VAL A 203 -13.31 -20.39 -3.99
C VAL A 203 -12.71 -21.56 -3.22
N PRO A 204 -12.21 -22.63 -3.87
CA PRO A 204 -11.53 -23.70 -3.16
C PRO A 204 -10.28 -23.24 -2.40
N VAL A 205 -10.05 -23.85 -1.23
CA VAL A 205 -8.87 -23.59 -0.40
C VAL A 205 -7.73 -24.50 -0.81
N MET A 206 -6.55 -23.93 -0.99
CA MET A 206 -5.28 -24.62 -1.15
C MET A 206 -4.49 -24.53 0.17
N GLU A 207 -3.74 -25.58 0.49
CA GLU A 207 -2.92 -25.65 1.70
C GLU A 207 -1.43 -25.59 1.36
N LEU A 208 -0.71 -24.64 1.96
CA LEU A 208 0.75 -24.55 1.86
C LEU A 208 1.39 -25.18 3.11
N PRO A 209 2.11 -26.30 2.98
CA PRO A 209 2.73 -26.96 4.12
C PRO A 209 3.93 -26.15 4.63
N THR A 210 3.99 -25.94 5.94
CA THR A 210 5.09 -25.24 6.63
C THR A 210 5.82 -26.21 7.56
N TYR A 211 7.08 -26.48 7.25
CA TYR A 211 7.93 -27.43 7.98
C TYR A 211 8.96 -26.76 8.90
N THR A 212 9.02 -25.43 8.90
CA THR A 212 9.93 -24.62 9.71
C THR A 212 9.14 -23.78 10.71
N GLY A 213 9.76 -23.40 11.85
CA GLY A 213 9.12 -22.60 12.89
C GLY A 213 8.75 -23.42 14.13
N SER A 214 7.63 -24.15 14.10
CA SER A 214 7.13 -24.94 15.23
C SER A 214 7.57 -26.41 15.19
N ILE A 215 7.60 -27.07 16.35
CA ILE A 215 7.89 -28.52 16.49
C ILE A 215 6.84 -29.36 15.75
N TYR A 216 5.59 -28.89 15.72
CA TYR A 216 4.50 -29.50 14.98
C TYR A 216 4.26 -28.68 13.70
N PRO A 217 4.52 -29.27 12.50
CA PRO A 217 4.25 -28.61 11.23
C PRO A 217 2.77 -28.23 11.11
N THR A 218 2.52 -27.12 10.41
CA THR A 218 1.17 -26.63 10.13
C THR A 218 1.03 -26.33 8.65
N ALA A 219 -0.21 -26.28 8.15
CA ALA A 219 -0.49 -25.80 6.82
C ALA A 219 -1.10 -24.40 6.88
N LYS A 220 -0.69 -23.52 5.97
CA LYS A 220 -1.30 -22.21 5.78
C LYS A 220 -2.37 -22.33 4.68
N PRO A 221 -3.68 -22.27 5.01
CA PRO A 221 -4.73 -22.28 4.02
C PRO A 221 -4.82 -20.92 3.32
N TYR A 222 -5.15 -20.92 2.02
CA TYR A 222 -5.52 -19.72 1.27
C TYR A 222 -6.43 -20.07 0.09
N HIS A 223 -7.28 -19.16 -0.34
CA HIS A 223 -8.16 -19.38 -1.49
C HIS A 223 -7.36 -19.27 -2.79
N TYR A 224 -7.45 -20.32 -3.62
CA TYR A 224 -6.72 -20.41 -4.89
C TYR A 224 -7.59 -21.14 -5.92
N PRO A 225 -8.14 -20.44 -6.92
CA PRO A 225 -8.95 -21.05 -7.96
C PRO A 225 -8.05 -21.70 -9.02
N LYS A 226 -7.98 -23.04 -9.01
CA LYS A 226 -7.38 -23.80 -10.13
C LYS A 226 -8.25 -23.69 -11.38
N ALA A 227 -7.66 -24.03 -12.53
CA ALA A 227 -8.37 -24.04 -13.80
C ALA A 227 -9.69 -24.83 -13.71
N GLY A 228 -10.80 -24.17 -14.06
CA GLY A 228 -12.15 -24.74 -14.03
C GLY A 228 -12.85 -24.69 -12.67
N CYS A 229 -12.21 -24.21 -11.61
CA CYS A 229 -12.83 -23.98 -10.30
C CYS A 229 -13.55 -22.62 -10.22
N GLU A 230 -14.37 -22.43 -9.19
CA GLU A 230 -15.03 -21.15 -8.94
C GLU A 230 -14.03 -20.04 -8.63
N ASN A 231 -14.18 -18.91 -9.31
CA ASN A 231 -13.41 -17.69 -9.07
C ASN A 231 -14.06 -16.81 -7.99
N PRO A 232 -13.28 -15.89 -7.38
CA PRO A 232 -13.82 -14.86 -6.50
C PRO A 232 -14.98 -14.11 -7.16
N SER A 233 -16.05 -13.88 -6.39
CA SER A 233 -17.05 -12.88 -6.79
C SER A 233 -16.57 -11.50 -6.37
N ILE A 234 -16.68 -10.52 -7.28
CA ILE A 234 -16.30 -9.13 -7.03
C ILE A 234 -17.51 -8.20 -7.17
N SER A 235 -17.54 -7.16 -6.35
CA SER A 235 -18.45 -6.01 -6.47
C SER A 235 -17.66 -4.73 -6.24
N LEU A 236 -18.10 -3.64 -6.87
CA LEU A 236 -17.46 -2.33 -6.74
C LEU A 236 -18.39 -1.40 -5.99
N HIS A 237 -17.87 -0.71 -4.98
CA HIS A 237 -18.63 0.14 -4.08
C HIS A 237 -18.05 1.54 -4.05
N VAL A 238 -18.89 2.54 -3.77
CA VAL A 238 -18.47 3.93 -3.58
C VAL A 238 -19.09 4.47 -2.30
N ILE A 239 -18.25 4.94 -1.39
CA ILE A 239 -18.66 5.59 -0.14
C ILE A 239 -18.32 7.08 -0.14
N GLY A 240 -19.23 7.88 0.40
CA GLY A 240 -18.96 9.28 0.73
C GLY A 240 -18.23 9.40 2.07
N LEU A 241 -17.18 10.22 2.11
CA LEU A 241 -16.36 10.46 3.32
C LEU A 241 -16.76 11.74 4.07
N ASN A 242 -17.59 12.59 3.43
CA ASN A 242 -18.11 13.82 4.01
C ASN A 242 -19.57 13.63 4.43
N GLY A 243 -19.84 13.54 5.73
CA GLY A 243 -21.20 13.39 6.26
C GLY A 243 -21.61 11.92 6.44
N PRO A 244 -22.90 11.58 6.33
CA PRO A 244 -23.35 10.20 6.48
C PRO A 244 -22.77 9.31 5.37
N THR A 245 -22.05 8.27 5.77
CA THR A 245 -21.47 7.26 4.89
C THR A 245 -22.58 6.43 4.26
N HIS A 246 -23.02 6.83 3.06
CA HIS A 246 -23.87 6.01 2.22
C HIS A 246 -22.96 5.19 1.31
N ASP A 247 -23.15 3.87 1.37
CA ASP A 247 -22.45 2.92 0.54
C ASP A 247 -23.32 2.56 -0.67
N LEU A 248 -22.76 2.71 -1.87
CA LEU A 248 -23.44 2.45 -3.13
C LEU A 248 -22.66 1.43 -3.95
N GLU A 249 -23.27 0.27 -4.19
CA GLU A 249 -22.77 -0.72 -5.14
C GLU A 249 -22.98 -0.24 -6.58
N MET A 250 -21.91 -0.25 -7.37
CA MET A 250 -21.94 0.07 -8.79
C MET A 250 -22.45 -1.14 -9.58
N THR A 251 -23.55 -0.97 -10.30
CA THR A 251 -24.13 -2.03 -11.13
C THR A 251 -23.21 -2.35 -12.32
N PRO A 252 -22.84 -3.62 -12.52
CA PRO A 252 -22.07 -4.01 -13.70
C PRO A 252 -22.91 -3.84 -14.98
N PRO A 253 -22.27 -3.69 -16.16
CA PRO A 253 -22.98 -3.69 -17.42
C PRO A 253 -23.81 -4.96 -17.63
N ASP A 254 -24.94 -4.84 -18.36
CA ASP A 254 -25.83 -5.97 -18.64
C ASP A 254 -25.18 -7.06 -19.52
N ASP A 255 -24.12 -6.73 -20.26
CA ASP A 255 -23.42 -7.70 -21.12
C ASP A 255 -22.68 -8.74 -20.25
N PRO A 256 -23.08 -10.02 -20.30
CA PRO A 256 -22.47 -11.06 -19.47
C PRO A 256 -20.99 -11.32 -19.78
N ARG A 257 -20.47 -10.83 -20.91
CA ARG A 257 -19.04 -10.95 -21.26
C ARG A 257 -18.14 -9.97 -20.49
N MET A 258 -18.72 -8.95 -19.83
CA MET A 258 -17.98 -7.88 -19.14
C MET A 258 -17.93 -8.05 -17.61
N ARG A 259 -18.11 -9.27 -17.09
CA ARG A 259 -18.24 -9.52 -15.64
C ARG A 259 -16.93 -9.52 -14.85
N PHE A 260 -15.77 -9.46 -15.53
CA PHE A 260 -14.47 -9.33 -14.87
C PHE A 260 -14.04 -7.86 -14.90
N ALA A 261 -13.90 -7.26 -13.72
CA ALA A 261 -13.32 -5.93 -13.58
C ALA A 261 -11.79 -6.06 -13.62
N SER A 262 -11.17 -5.73 -14.75
CA SER A 262 -9.71 -5.77 -14.92
C SER A 262 -9.02 -4.45 -14.60
N PHE A 263 -9.77 -3.34 -14.59
CA PHE A 263 -9.23 -2.01 -14.34
C PHE A 263 -10.33 -1.04 -13.95
N LEU A 264 -10.05 -0.14 -12.99
CA LEU A 264 -10.90 0.99 -12.66
C LEU A 264 -10.06 2.27 -12.68
N GLN A 265 -10.56 3.28 -13.38
CA GLN A 265 -10.01 4.63 -13.35
C GLN A 265 -11.16 5.63 -13.18
N LEU A 266 -11.03 6.52 -12.20
CA LEU A 266 -12.00 7.59 -11.95
C LEU A 266 -11.76 8.70 -12.98
N CYS A 267 -12.79 9.04 -13.76
CA CYS A 267 -12.67 9.93 -14.93
C CYS A 267 -13.24 11.34 -14.75
N ASN A 268 -13.85 11.69 -13.61
CA ASN A 268 -14.09 13.07 -13.13
C ASN A 268 -15.11 13.05 -11.97
N ASP A 269 -14.96 13.99 -11.04
CA ASP A 269 -16.09 14.50 -10.24
C ASP A 269 -16.68 15.67 -11.02
N ASN A 270 -17.78 15.45 -11.75
CA ASN A 270 -18.60 16.45 -12.44
C ASN A 270 -17.98 17.85 -12.67
N ASN A 271 -17.34 18.03 -13.82
CA ASN A 271 -17.49 19.20 -14.68
C ASN A 271 -17.24 18.80 -16.13
#